data_AF-A0A0Q7NYH8-F1
#
_entry.id   AF-A0A0Q7NYH8-F1
#
_cell.length_a   1.000
_cell.length_b   1.000
_cell.length_c   1.000
_cell.angle_alpha   90.00
_cell.angle_beta   90.00
_cell.angle_gamma   90.00
#
_symmetry.space_group_name_H-M   'P 1'
#
loop_
_entity.id
_entity.type
_entity.pdbx_description
1 polymer ?
#
loop_
_entity_poly.entity_id
_entity_poly.type
_entity_poly.pdbx_seq_one_letter_code
_entity_poly.pdbx_strand_id
1 'polypeptide(L)' 'MTYIASPKRPIGHPERALDCEEVLQVALAHLSNETSLTEDDVEAQLVQGGLKAGWEEAELRIAIADLRRNAALGLQGLPE' A
#
# COMPACT_ATOMS: atom_id res chain seq x y z
N MET A 1 9.45 -3.75 -10.97
CA MET A 1 10.22 -3.12 -9.87
C MET A 1 9.29 -2.16 -9.16
N THR A 2 8.79 -2.53 -7.98
CA THR A 2 7.84 -1.72 -7.22
C THR A 2 8.58 -0.57 -6.55
N TYR A 3 8.34 0.67 -7.00
CA TYR A 3 8.95 1.87 -6.43
C TYR A 3 8.21 2.27 -5.15
N ILE A 4 8.56 1.64 -4.01
CA ILE A 4 8.11 2.07 -2.69
C ILE A 4 9.20 2.95 -2.10
N ALA A 5 8.88 4.21 -1.81
CA ALA A 5 9.82 5.13 -1.20
C ALA A 5 10.10 4.72 0.26
N SER A 6 11.35 4.91 0.70
CA SER A 6 11.74 4.69 2.10
C SER A 6 11.02 5.64 3.05
N PRO A 7 10.78 5.21 4.30
CA PRO A 7 10.14 6.06 5.28
C PRO A 7 10.97 7.32 5.56
N LYS A 8 10.30 8.48 5.55
CA LYS A 8 10.90 9.77 5.88
C LYS A 8 11.01 10.01 7.39
N ARG A 9 10.21 9.29 8.17
CA ARG A 9 10.01 9.51 9.61
C ARG A 9 10.47 8.30 10.43
N PRO A 10 10.91 8.49 11.68
CA PRO A 10 11.29 7.38 12.55
C PRO A 10 10.08 6.51 12.94
N ILE A 11 10.36 5.27 13.32
CA ILE A 11 9.37 4.31 13.83
C ILE A 11 8.64 4.93 15.04
N GLY A 12 7.31 4.74 15.09
CA GLY A 12 6.45 5.28 16.15
C GLY A 12 5.99 6.72 15.94
N HIS A 13 6.39 7.38 14.86
CA HIS A 13 5.86 8.70 14.51
C HIS A 13 4.39 8.57 14.05
N PRO A 14 3.44 9.37 14.56
CA PRO A 14 2.00 9.21 14.25
C PRO A 14 1.70 9.32 12.76
N GLU A 15 2.36 10.23 12.06
CA GLU A 15 2.20 10.43 10.61
C GLU A 15 2.91 9.38 9.75
N ARG A 16 3.68 8.46 10.34
CA ARG A 16 4.39 7.41 9.57
C ARG A 16 3.42 6.41 8.94
N ALA A 17 2.30 6.12 9.59
CA ALA A 17 1.25 5.28 9.02
C ALA A 17 0.63 5.92 7.76
N LEU A 18 0.40 7.24 7.79
CA LEU A 18 -0.09 8.00 6.64
C LEU A 18 0.94 8.02 5.50
N ASP A 19 2.22 8.29 5.81
CA ASP A 19 3.29 8.22 4.80
C ASP A 19 3.37 6.82 4.17
N CYS A 20 3.18 5.75 4.96
CA CYS A 20 3.17 4.38 4.49
C CYS A 20 2.00 4.12 3.53
N GLU A 21 0.81 4.61 3.87
CA GLU A 21 -0.37 4.48 3.02
C GLU A 21 -0.17 5.19 1.68
N GLU A 22 0.32 6.43 1.65
CA GLU A 22 0.53 7.18 0.41
C GLU A 22 1.53 6.49 -0.53
N VAL A 23 2.66 6.00 0.00
CA VAL A 23 3.66 5.31 -0.84
C VAL A 23 3.13 3.97 -1.36
N LEU A 24 2.34 3.26 -0.55
CA LEU A 24 1.72 2.01 -0.96
C LEU A 24 0.58 2.23 -1.96
N GLN A 25 -0.16 3.33 -1.87
CA GLN A 25 -1.20 3.69 -2.82
C GLN A 25 -0.61 3.90 -4.23
N VAL A 26 0.51 4.61 -4.32
CA VAL A 26 1.23 4.80 -5.59
C VAL A 26 1.70 3.45 -6.14
N ALA A 27 2.35 2.64 -5.30
CA ALA A 27 2.79 1.31 -5.69
C ALA A 27 1.64 0.39 -6.13
N LEU A 28 0.51 0.43 -5.43
CA LEU A 28 -0.71 -0.30 -5.75
C LEU A 28 -1.25 0.13 -7.11
N ALA A 29 -1.32 1.44 -7.39
CA ALA A 29 -1.78 1.94 -8.69
C ALA A 29 -0.87 1.46 -9.85
N HIS A 30 0.44 1.33 -9.62
CA HIS A 30 1.36 0.75 -10.59
C HIS A 30 1.11 -0.75 -10.79
N LEU A 31 0.97 -1.52 -9.70
CA LEU A 31 0.76 -2.96 -9.77
C LEU A 31 -0.63 -3.33 -10.34
N SER A 32 -1.67 -2.55 -10.03
CA SER A 32 -3.03 -2.76 -10.58
C SER A 32 -3.12 -2.50 -12.09
N ASN A 33 -2.18 -1.74 -12.66
CA ASN A 33 -2.06 -1.60 -14.12
C ASN A 33 -1.41 -2.83 -14.77
N GLU A 34 -0.77 -3.72 -14.02
CA GLU A 34 -0.22 -4.98 -14.52
C GLU A 34 -1.31 -6.06 -14.51
N THR A 35 -1.89 -6.36 -15.69
CA THR A 35 -3.02 -7.29 -15.86
C THR A 35 -2.73 -8.76 -15.48
N SER A 36 -1.50 -9.08 -15.07
CA SER A 36 -1.05 -10.43 -14.77
C SER A 36 -1.01 -10.77 -13.28
N LEU A 37 -1.29 -9.80 -12.39
CA LEU A 37 -1.17 -10.00 -10.94
C LEU A 37 -2.53 -10.21 -10.30
N THR A 38 -2.62 -11.19 -9.40
CA THR A 38 -3.79 -11.36 -8.53
C THR A 38 -3.71 -10.39 -7.34
N GLU A 39 -4.83 -10.17 -6.64
CA GLU A 39 -4.84 -9.34 -5.43
C GLU A 39 -3.87 -9.83 -4.34
N ASP A 40 -3.62 -11.14 -4.30
CA ASP A 40 -2.66 -11.78 -3.38
C ASP A 40 -1.21 -11.48 -3.81
N ASP A 41 -0.91 -11.60 -5.12
CA ASP A 41 0.40 -11.23 -5.67
C ASP A 41 0.71 -9.74 -5.46
N VAL A 42 -0.29 -8.88 -5.64
CA VAL A 42 -0.16 -7.45 -5.42
C VAL A 42 0.17 -7.17 -3.97
N GLU A 43 -0.55 -7.76 -3.01
CA GLU A 43 -0.24 -7.62 -1.58
C GLU A 43 1.17 -8.14 -1.26
N ALA A 44 1.53 -9.32 -1.74
CA ALA A 44 2.85 -9.88 -1.53
C ALA A 44 3.96 -8.95 -2.05
N GLN A 45 3.77 -8.34 -3.22
CA GLN A 45 4.73 -7.38 -3.78
C GLN A 45 4.79 -6.06 -3.00
N LEU A 46 3.64 -5.56 -2.51
CA LEU A 46 3.59 -4.37 -1.66
C LEU A 46 4.34 -4.60 -0.33
N VAL A 47 4.10 -5.74 0.31
CA VAL A 47 4.79 -6.11 1.56
C VAL A 47 6.29 -6.28 1.30
N GLN A 48 6.68 -7.07 0.30
CA GLN A 48 8.09 -7.30 -0.02
C GLN A 48 8.83 -6.02 -0.41
N GLY A 49 8.21 -5.15 -1.21
CA GLY A 49 8.80 -3.87 -1.60
C GLY A 49 8.89 -2.89 -0.42
N GLY A 50 7.88 -2.86 0.45
CA GLY A 50 7.87 -2.05 1.66
C GLY A 50 8.95 -2.44 2.65
N LEU A 51 9.11 -3.74 2.91
CA LEU A 51 10.17 -4.27 3.76
C LEU A 51 11.56 -3.91 3.21
N LYS A 52 11.76 -4.05 1.90
CA LYS A 52 13.02 -3.64 1.25
C LYS A 52 13.30 -2.14 1.35
N ALA A 53 12.25 -1.32 1.37
CA ALA A 53 12.38 0.14 1.53
C ALA A 53 12.61 0.57 2.99
N GLY A 54 12.41 -0.31 3.96
CA GLY A 54 12.63 -0.05 5.40
C GLY A 54 11.36 0.22 6.22
N TRP A 55 10.18 -0.15 5.70
CA TRP A 55 8.92 -0.12 6.43
C TRP A 55 8.75 -1.35 7.32
N GLU A 56 7.97 -1.24 8.39
CA GLU A 56 7.65 -2.39 9.23
C GLU A 56 6.47 -3.18 8.68
N GLU A 57 6.49 -4.51 8.85
CA GLU A 57 5.41 -5.39 8.40
C GLU A 57 4.04 -4.98 8.94
N ALA A 58 3.98 -4.55 10.21
CA ALA A 58 2.74 -4.09 10.83
C ALA A 58 2.18 -2.85 10.13
N GLU A 59 3.03 -1.88 9.81
CA GLU A 59 2.65 -0.65 9.10
C GLU A 59 2.12 -0.98 7.70
N LEU A 60 2.82 -1.87 6.99
CA LEU A 60 2.46 -2.31 5.65
C LEU A 60 1.10 -3.02 5.65
N ARG A 61 0.87 -3.95 6.59
CA ARG A 61 -0.41 -4.67 6.68
C ARG A 61 -1.58 -3.75 7.02
N ILE A 62 -1.37 -2.79 7.93
CA ILE A 62 -2.41 -1.80 8.28
C ILE A 62 -2.75 -0.97 7.04
N ALA A 63 -1.74 -0.37 6.40
CA ALA A 63 -1.94 0.46 5.21
C ALA A 63 -2.57 -0.32 4.05
N ILE A 64 -2.17 -1.57 3.79
CA ILE A 64 -2.79 -2.41 2.75
C ILE A 64 -4.26 -2.71 3.08
N ALA A 65 -4.59 -2.96 4.36
CA ALA A 65 -5.96 -3.19 4.78
C ALA A 65 -6.83 -1.92 4.61
N ASP A 66 -6.31 -0.75 4.96
CA ASP A 66 -6.98 0.53 4.74
C ASP A 66 -7.16 0.84 3.25
N LEU A 67 -6.14 0.60 2.41
CA LEU A 67 -6.23 0.74 0.96
C LEU A 67 -7.31 -0.17 0.35
N ARG A 68 -7.36 -1.45 0.76
CA ARG A 68 -8.39 -2.40 0.30
C ARG A 68 -9.78 -1.98 0.76
N ARG A 69 -9.91 -1.51 2.00
CA ARG A 69 -11.17 -0.98 2.52
C ARG A 69 -11.60 0.24 1.70
N ASN A 70 -10.69 1.17 1.43
CA ASN A 70 -10.96 2.37 0.64
C ASN A 70 -11.32 2.03 -0.81
N ALA A 71 -10.67 1.03 -1.42
CA ALA A 71 -11.03 0.54 -2.75
C ALA A 71 -12.43 -0.10 -2.77
N ALA A 72 -12.76 -0.92 -1.77
CA ALA A 72 -14.08 -1.52 -1.61
C ALA A 72 -15.18 -0.47 -1.37
N LEU A 73 -14.88 0.59 -0.61
CA LEU A 73 -15.79 1.72 -0.38
C LEU A 73 -15.93 2.61 -1.63
N GLY A 74 -14.86 2.82 -2.40
CA GLY A 74 -14.89 3.55 -3.67
C GLY A 74 -15.74 2.86 -4.75
N LEU A 75 -15.81 1.52 -4.73
CA LEU A 75 -16.73 0.73 -5.56
C LEU A 75 -18.19 0.81 -5.09
N GLN A 76 -18.46 1.16 -3.83
CA GLN A 76 -19.82 1.36 -3.29
C GLN A 76 -20.32 2.81 -3.41
N GLY A 77 -19.51 3.73 -3.95
CA GLY A 77 -19.78 5.17 -3.96
C GLY A 77 -20.24 5.76 -5.31
N LEU A 78 -20.65 4.96 -6.29
CA LEU A 78 -21.29 5.45 -7.51
C LEU A 78 -22.82 5.36 -7.35
N PRO A 79 -23.52 6.42 -6.89
CA PRO A 79 -24.92 6.59 -7.28
C PRO A 79 -24.95 6.89 -8.79
N GLU A 80 -25.90 6.24 -9.44
CA GLU A 80 -26.23 6.27 -10.87
C GLU A 80 -26.45 7.68 -11.43
#